data_AF-A0A0Q6VEU9-F1
#
_entry.id   AF-A0A0Q6VEU9-F1
#
_cell.length_a   1.000
_cell.length_b   1.000
_cell.length_c   1.000
_cell.angle_alpha   90.00
_cell.angle_beta   90.00
_cell.angle_gamma   90.00
#
_symmetry.space_group_name_H-M   'P 1'
#
loop_
_entity.id
_entity.type
_entity.pdbx_description
1 polymer ?
#
loop_
_entity_poly.entity_id
_entity_poly.type
_entity_poly.pdbx_seq_one_letter_code
_entity_poly.pdbx_strand_id
1 'polypeptide(L)'
;MKRSISFLTFAGAAIGAGSAIATPAMAADLNVTFDIPKLSVAEYHAPFVAVWIENPADSSAAGTLSVWFKPNHEKWLKDMRLWWRKAGREMTIPADGVTGATHAPGPQKVTFSGAKGPLKDLKPGQYTLVVEAAREAGGHEAVRVPFTWGKPGKPATAKGAAELGAVTVAVK
;
A
#
# COMPACT_ATOMS: atom_id res chain seq x y z
N MET A 1 -61.11 12.20 61.29
CA MET A 1 -60.17 11.41 60.46
C MET A 1 -60.76 11.31 59.07
N LYS A 2 -60.22 12.05 58.09
CA LYS A 2 -60.81 12.20 56.74
C LYS A 2 -60.16 11.22 55.77
N ARG A 3 -60.99 10.51 54.99
CA ARG A 3 -60.63 9.69 53.83
C ARG A 3 -60.42 10.58 52.60
N SER A 4 -59.49 10.23 51.72
CA SER A 4 -59.70 10.27 50.27
C SER A 4 -58.59 9.51 49.53
N ILE A 5 -58.99 8.69 48.57
CA ILE A 5 -58.16 8.03 47.56
C ILE A 5 -58.33 8.83 46.27
N SER A 6 -57.26 9.06 45.51
CA SER A 6 -57.38 9.49 44.11
C SER A 6 -56.26 8.92 43.24
N PHE A 7 -56.64 8.62 42.01
CA PHE A 7 -56.02 7.75 41.00
C PHE A 7 -55.17 8.52 39.97
N LEU A 8 -54.32 7.77 39.23
CA LEU A 8 -53.80 8.01 37.86
C LEU A 8 -52.83 9.23 37.70
N THR A 9 -51.77 9.25 36.89
CA THR A 9 -51.57 8.71 35.54
C THR A 9 -50.08 8.79 35.10
N PHE A 10 -49.75 7.98 34.10
CA PHE A 10 -48.57 7.91 33.22
C PHE A 10 -47.81 9.21 32.88
N ALA A 11 -46.47 9.11 32.78
CA ALA A 11 -45.66 9.55 31.62
C ALA A 11 -44.19 9.10 31.78
N GLY A 12 -43.81 7.99 31.15
CA GLY A 12 -42.41 7.55 31.00
C GLY A 12 -42.03 7.49 29.53
N ALA A 13 -41.48 8.59 29.00
CA ALA A 13 -40.81 8.71 27.71
C ALA A 13 -39.51 9.50 27.99
N ALA A 14 -38.35 9.28 27.39
CA ALA A 14 -38.05 8.70 26.09
C ALA A 14 -36.61 8.13 26.04
N ILE A 15 -36.47 7.07 25.25
CA ILE A 15 -35.38 6.71 24.33
C ILE A 15 -34.15 7.66 24.36
N GLY A 16 -33.04 7.15 24.89
CA GLY A 16 -31.70 7.67 24.66
C GLY A 16 -30.87 6.68 23.83
N ALA A 17 -31.35 6.29 22.64
CA ALA A 17 -30.53 5.58 21.68
C ALA A 17 -29.52 6.59 21.09
N GLY A 18 -28.33 6.62 21.67
CA GLY A 18 -27.20 7.39 21.15
C GLY A 18 -26.83 6.84 19.77
N SER A 19 -27.40 7.43 18.72
CA SER A 19 -26.95 7.23 17.35
C SER A 19 -25.55 7.79 17.23
N ALA A 20 -24.54 6.93 17.36
CA ALA A 20 -23.20 7.25 16.92
C ALA A 20 -23.28 7.51 15.40
N ILE A 21 -23.18 8.78 15.02
CA ILE A 21 -23.03 9.18 13.64
C ILE A 21 -21.65 8.66 13.21
N ALA A 22 -21.63 7.47 12.61
CA ALA A 22 -20.46 6.95 11.92
C ALA A 22 -20.23 7.87 10.71
N THR A 23 -19.34 8.85 10.87
CA THR A 23 -18.83 9.60 9.73
C THR A 23 -18.12 8.61 8.82
N PRO A 24 -18.41 8.59 7.51
CA PRO A 24 -17.70 7.71 6.59
C PRO A 24 -16.22 8.11 6.65
N ALA A 25 -15.38 7.20 7.12
CA ALA A 25 -13.94 7.38 7.03
C ALA A 25 -13.61 7.45 5.53
N MET A 26 -13.20 8.63 5.06
CA MET A 26 -12.64 8.74 3.72
C MET A 26 -11.44 7.80 3.64
N ALA A 27 -11.46 6.88 2.68
CA ALA A 27 -10.34 5.97 2.46
C ALA A 27 -9.11 6.83 2.13
N ALA A 28 -8.11 6.79 3.01
CA ALA A 28 -6.85 7.49 2.81
C ALA A 28 -6.15 6.93 1.56
N ASP A 29 -5.49 7.77 0.76
CA ASP A 29 -4.75 7.31 -0.42
C ASP A 29 -3.27 7.14 -0.10
N LEU A 30 -2.61 6.19 -0.76
CA LEU A 30 -1.18 5.94 -0.60
C LEU A 30 -0.40 6.52 -1.80
N ASN A 31 0.38 7.56 -1.55
CA ASN A 31 1.31 8.11 -2.53
C ASN A 31 2.69 7.50 -2.34
N VAL A 32 3.23 6.94 -3.41
CA VAL A 32 4.58 6.38 -3.45
C VAL A 32 5.37 7.09 -4.53
N THR A 33 6.54 7.62 -4.19
CA THR A 33 7.49 8.15 -5.16
C THR A 33 8.81 7.45 -5.02
N PHE A 34 9.45 7.11 -6.13
CA PHE A 34 10.79 6.55 -6.14
C PHE A 34 11.54 6.98 -7.39
N ASP A 35 12.86 7.06 -7.30
CA ASP A 35 13.70 7.41 -8.45
C ASP A 35 14.34 6.15 -9.05
N ILE A 36 14.27 6.03 -10.38
CA ILE A 36 14.99 5.01 -11.13
C ILE A 36 16.27 5.67 -11.68
N PRO A 37 17.46 5.35 -11.16
CA PRO A 37 18.68 6.03 -11.56
C PRO A 37 19.07 5.71 -13.00
N LYS A 38 19.58 6.73 -13.70
CA LYS A 38 20.25 6.54 -14.99
C LYS A 38 21.65 5.98 -14.74
N LEU A 39 21.90 4.77 -15.21
CA LEU A 39 23.21 4.10 -15.10
C LEU A 39 24.04 4.33 -16.37
N SER A 40 25.35 4.49 -16.22
CA SER A 40 26.29 4.57 -17.33
C SER A 40 26.76 3.16 -17.69
N VAL A 41 25.99 2.49 -18.55
CA VAL A 41 26.23 1.12 -19.02
C VAL A 41 26.08 1.05 -20.54
N ALA A 42 26.69 0.06 -21.17
CA ALA A 42 26.66 -0.11 -22.62
C ALA A 42 25.24 -0.36 -23.15
N GLU A 43 24.45 -1.15 -22.42
CA GLU A 43 23.05 -1.43 -22.71
C GLU A 43 22.20 -1.18 -21.46
N TYR A 44 21.22 -0.28 -21.58
CA TYR A 44 20.34 0.08 -20.47
C TYR A 44 19.01 -0.65 -20.59
N HIS A 45 18.78 -1.63 -19.72
CA HIS A 45 17.48 -2.29 -19.57
C HIS A 45 16.67 -1.61 -18.48
N ALA A 46 15.47 -1.11 -18.77
CA ALA A 46 14.61 -0.58 -17.71
C ALA A 46 14.34 -1.67 -16.65
N PRO A 47 14.52 -1.38 -15.35
CA PRO A 47 14.38 -2.40 -14.33
C PRO A 47 12.93 -2.84 -14.18
N PHE A 48 12.72 -4.10 -13.83
CA PHE A 48 11.44 -4.56 -13.31
C PHE A 48 11.30 -4.05 -11.89
N VAL A 49 10.10 -3.62 -11.54
CA VAL A 49 9.83 -3.01 -10.24
C VAL A 49 8.64 -3.66 -9.59
N ALA A 50 8.77 -4.10 -8.34
CA ALA A 50 7.66 -4.54 -7.52
C ALA A 50 7.47 -3.58 -6.35
N VAL A 51 6.23 -3.18 -6.10
CA VAL A 51 5.81 -2.35 -4.97
C VAL A 51 4.80 -3.16 -4.16
N TRP A 52 5.10 -3.45 -2.90
CA TRP A 52 4.19 -4.19 -2.02
C TRP A 52 4.28 -3.70 -0.57
N ILE A 53 3.33 -4.16 0.23
CA ILE A 53 3.26 -3.87 1.67
C ILE A 53 3.63 -5.13 2.43
N GLU A 54 4.51 -4.99 3.42
CA GLU A 54 4.86 -6.03 4.38
C GLU A 54 4.22 -5.76 5.75
N ASN A 55 3.77 -6.83 6.40
CA ASN A 55 3.40 -6.82 7.80
C ASN A 55 4.65 -6.60 8.67
N PRO A 56 4.60 -5.73 9.69
CA PRO A 56 5.78 -5.42 10.50
C PRO A 56 6.21 -6.57 11.41
N ALA A 57 5.30 -7.49 11.73
CA ALA A 57 5.57 -8.57 12.69
C ALA A 57 6.47 -9.69 12.12
N ASP A 58 6.28 -10.03 10.85
CA ASP A 58 6.92 -11.20 10.22
C ASP A 58 7.42 -10.91 8.78
N SER A 59 7.28 -9.67 8.32
CA SER A 59 7.58 -9.25 6.95
C SER A 59 6.79 -10.02 5.88
N SER A 60 5.70 -10.70 6.22
CA SER A 60 4.82 -11.34 5.22
C SER A 60 4.16 -10.28 4.32
N ALA A 61 3.87 -10.61 3.06
CA ALA A 61 3.21 -9.67 2.17
C ALA A 61 1.75 -9.45 2.61
N ALA A 62 1.42 -8.23 3.00
CA ALA A 62 0.06 -7.78 3.23
C ALA A 62 -0.69 -7.49 1.91
N GLY A 63 0.06 -7.19 0.84
CA GLY A 63 -0.50 -7.06 -0.51
C GLY A 63 0.46 -6.43 -1.52
N THR A 64 0.35 -6.87 -2.78
CA THR A 64 1.08 -6.29 -3.91
C THR A 64 0.31 -5.10 -4.48
N LEU A 65 0.96 -3.93 -4.56
CA LEU A 65 0.36 -2.70 -5.06
C LEU A 65 0.63 -2.50 -6.56
N SER A 66 1.85 -2.74 -7.01
CA SER A 66 2.21 -2.62 -8.42
C SER A 66 3.37 -3.53 -8.81
N VAL A 67 3.36 -4.00 -10.06
CA VAL A 67 4.44 -4.79 -10.65
C VAL A 67 4.68 -4.30 -12.07
N TRP A 68 5.87 -3.78 -12.33
CA TRP A 68 6.29 -3.30 -13.64
C TRP A 68 7.28 -4.27 -14.25
N PHE A 69 6.98 -4.70 -15.46
CA PHE A 69 7.85 -5.60 -16.20
C PHE A 69 7.68 -5.38 -17.69
N LYS A 70 8.64 -5.86 -18.47
CA LYS A 70 8.61 -5.70 -19.91
C LYS A 70 7.55 -6.65 -20.50
N PRO A 71 6.72 -6.22 -21.48
CA PRO A 71 5.72 -7.10 -22.08
C PRO A 71 6.33 -8.40 -22.61
N ASN A 72 5.66 -9.54 -22.41
CA ASN A 72 6.15 -10.89 -22.75
C ASN A 72 7.41 -11.33 -21.98
N HIS A 73 7.70 -10.72 -20.82
CA HIS A 73 8.84 -11.04 -19.96
C HIS A 73 8.42 -11.59 -18.57
N GLU A 74 7.29 -12.27 -18.48
CA GLU A 74 6.73 -12.82 -17.24
C GLU A 74 7.65 -13.84 -16.58
N LYS A 75 8.40 -14.63 -17.36
CA LYS A 75 9.33 -15.66 -16.84
C LYS A 75 10.46 -15.12 -15.97
N TRP A 76 10.75 -13.82 -16.08
CA TRP A 76 11.80 -13.11 -15.37
C TRP A 76 11.28 -12.38 -14.12
N LEU A 77 9.97 -12.41 -13.85
CA LEU A 77 9.41 -11.85 -12.61
C LEU A 77 9.99 -12.47 -11.34
N LYS A 78 10.48 -13.71 -11.44
CA LYS A 78 11.21 -14.40 -10.37
C LYS A 78 12.53 -13.74 -9.97
N ASP A 79 13.06 -12.86 -10.80
CA ASP A 79 14.32 -12.15 -10.56
C ASP A 79 14.13 -11.01 -9.53
N MET A 80 12.89 -10.50 -9.39
CA MET A 80 12.45 -9.75 -8.20
C MET A 80 12.22 -10.74 -7.05
N ARG A 81 13.31 -11.32 -6.55
CA ARG A 81 13.34 -12.52 -5.73
C ARG A 81 12.64 -12.35 -4.38
N LEU A 82 12.67 -11.16 -3.77
CA LEU A 82 12.04 -10.93 -2.48
C LEU A 82 10.52 -10.92 -2.62
N TRP A 83 10.02 -10.12 -3.55
CA TRP A 83 8.60 -10.07 -3.89
C TRP A 83 8.08 -11.42 -4.39
N TRP A 84 8.81 -12.07 -5.31
CA TRP A 84 8.40 -13.36 -5.89
C TRP A 84 8.14 -14.42 -4.82
N ARG A 85 9.03 -14.49 -3.82
CA ARG A 85 8.90 -15.45 -2.72
C ARG A 85 7.75 -15.13 -1.76
N LYS A 86 7.42 -13.85 -1.59
CA LYS A 86 6.42 -13.38 -0.60
C LYS A 86 5.00 -13.32 -1.14
N ALA A 87 4.85 -12.95 -2.41
CA ALA A 87 3.54 -12.78 -3.04
C ALA A 87 3.53 -13.24 -4.50
N GLY A 88 4.56 -12.90 -5.29
CA GLY A 88 4.50 -12.99 -6.74
C GLY A 88 4.29 -14.40 -7.30
N ARG A 89 4.86 -15.44 -6.69
CA ARG A 89 4.77 -16.82 -7.21
C ARG A 89 3.35 -17.39 -7.26
N GLU A 90 2.44 -16.89 -6.40
CA GLU A 90 1.05 -17.36 -6.31
C GLU A 90 0.07 -16.43 -7.05
N MET A 91 0.57 -15.33 -7.64
CA MET A 91 -0.26 -14.36 -8.35
C MET A 91 -0.50 -14.80 -9.79
N THR A 92 -1.74 -14.65 -10.26
CA THR A 92 -2.06 -14.66 -11.69
C THR A 92 -1.55 -13.37 -12.33
N ILE A 93 -0.75 -13.48 -13.38
CA ILE A 93 -0.17 -12.36 -14.12
C ILE A 93 -0.57 -12.47 -15.60
N PRO A 94 -0.97 -11.36 -16.27
CA PRO A 94 -1.13 -10.01 -15.74
C PRO A 94 -2.30 -9.87 -14.75
N ALA A 95 -2.18 -8.93 -13.82
CA ALA A 95 -3.20 -8.63 -12.81
C ALA A 95 -3.71 -7.20 -13.00
N ASP A 96 -5.02 -7.06 -13.24
CA ASP A 96 -5.65 -5.78 -13.52
C ASP A 96 -5.41 -4.76 -12.41
N GLY A 97 -4.93 -3.57 -12.80
CA GLY A 97 -4.63 -2.47 -11.88
C GLY A 97 -3.38 -2.68 -11.02
N VAL A 98 -2.70 -3.82 -11.12
CA VAL A 98 -1.43 -4.10 -10.42
C VAL A 98 -0.27 -4.12 -11.42
N THR A 99 -0.44 -4.76 -12.57
CA THR A 99 0.65 -4.93 -13.55
C THR A 99 0.75 -3.76 -14.53
N GLY A 100 1.96 -3.39 -14.91
CA GLY A 100 2.25 -2.35 -15.91
C GLY A 100 3.59 -2.58 -16.64
N ALA A 101 3.85 -1.75 -17.65
CA ALA A 101 5.13 -1.79 -18.37
C ALA A 101 6.26 -1.15 -17.53
N THR A 102 7.51 -1.53 -17.80
CA THR A 102 8.68 -0.83 -17.24
C THR A 102 8.74 0.64 -17.64
N HIS A 103 9.26 1.48 -16.74
CA HIS A 103 9.40 2.92 -16.96
C HIS A 103 10.86 3.33 -17.24
N ALA A 104 11.01 4.44 -17.98
CA ALA A 104 12.31 5.06 -18.23
C ALA A 104 12.96 5.59 -16.93
N PRO A 105 14.29 5.75 -16.87
CA PRO A 105 14.96 6.35 -15.72
C PRO A 105 14.45 7.76 -15.40
N GLY A 106 14.46 8.10 -14.12
CA GLY A 106 13.96 9.33 -13.55
C GLY A 106 12.93 9.11 -12.43
N PRO A 107 12.33 10.20 -11.93
CA PRO A 107 11.39 10.16 -10.82
C PRO A 107 10.07 9.52 -11.25
N GLN A 108 9.61 8.58 -10.43
CA GLN A 108 8.35 7.88 -10.58
C GLN A 108 7.40 8.29 -9.46
N LYS A 109 6.12 8.44 -9.80
CA LYS A 109 5.06 8.74 -8.83
C LYS A 109 3.87 7.84 -9.12
N VAL A 110 3.45 7.10 -8.10
CA VAL A 110 2.31 6.19 -8.16
C VAL A 110 1.38 6.53 -6.99
N THR A 111 0.09 6.65 -7.29
CA THR A 111 -0.95 6.88 -6.28
C THR A 111 -1.88 5.68 -6.26
N PHE A 112 -2.01 5.07 -5.10
CA PHE A 112 -2.90 3.94 -4.87
C PHE A 112 -4.09 4.40 -4.07
N SER A 113 -5.28 4.15 -4.60
CA SER A 113 -6.50 4.50 -3.90
C SER A 113 -6.71 3.58 -2.70
N GLY A 114 -6.98 4.14 -1.52
CA GLY A 114 -7.32 3.35 -0.33
C GLY A 114 -8.60 2.53 -0.48
N ALA A 115 -9.44 2.87 -1.46
CA ALA A 115 -10.69 2.16 -1.75
C ALA A 115 -10.52 0.96 -2.70
N LYS A 116 -9.29 0.67 -3.16
CA LYS A 116 -9.03 -0.37 -4.19
C LYS A 116 -7.91 -1.32 -3.78
N GLY A 117 -7.87 -2.46 -4.47
CA GLY A 117 -6.79 -3.43 -4.34
C GLY A 117 -6.57 -3.88 -2.90
N PRO A 118 -5.32 -4.14 -2.49
CA PRO A 118 -5.02 -4.59 -1.12
C PRO A 118 -5.29 -3.54 -0.03
N LEU A 119 -5.30 -2.24 -0.38
CA LEU A 119 -5.44 -1.17 0.60
C LEU A 119 -6.84 -1.11 1.22
N LYS A 120 -7.87 -1.56 0.49
CA LYS A 120 -9.26 -1.54 0.95
C LYS A 120 -9.50 -2.43 2.18
N ASP A 121 -8.73 -3.51 2.30
CA ASP A 121 -8.87 -4.51 3.38
C ASP A 121 -7.81 -4.33 4.48
N LEU A 122 -6.89 -3.39 4.27
CA LEU A 122 -5.76 -3.15 5.17
C LEU A 122 -6.23 -2.38 6.41
N LYS A 123 -6.12 -3.01 7.58
CA LYS A 123 -6.49 -2.36 8.85
C LYS A 123 -5.55 -1.18 9.14
N PRO A 124 -6.03 -0.08 9.74
CA PRO A 124 -5.16 0.99 10.22
C PRO A 124 -4.06 0.45 11.14
N GLY A 125 -2.81 0.89 10.95
CA GLY A 125 -1.68 0.35 11.69
C GLY A 125 -0.33 0.60 11.04
N GLN A 126 0.73 0.02 11.62
CA GLN A 126 2.08 0.11 11.08
C GLN A 126 2.31 -0.93 10.00
N TYR A 127 2.96 -0.51 8.91
CA TYR A 127 3.36 -1.37 7.81
C TYR A 127 4.72 -0.94 7.27
N THR A 128 5.29 -1.78 6.40
CA THR A 128 6.49 -1.42 5.64
C THR A 128 6.14 -1.44 4.16
N LEU A 129 6.34 -0.32 3.46
CA LEU A 129 6.33 -0.30 2.01
C LEU A 129 7.67 -0.84 1.52
N VAL A 130 7.64 -1.73 0.54
CA VAL A 130 8.86 -2.20 -0.12
C VAL A 130 8.77 -1.90 -1.60
N VAL A 131 9.85 -1.33 -2.13
CA VAL A 131 10.09 -1.15 -3.56
C VAL A 131 11.31 -1.98 -3.90
N GLU A 132 11.14 -3.00 -4.75
CA GLU A 132 12.23 -3.83 -5.27
C GLU A 132 12.41 -3.54 -6.75
N ALA A 133 13.65 -3.37 -7.17
CA ALA A 133 14.04 -3.24 -8.56
C ALA A 133 15.01 -4.38 -8.93
N ALA A 134 14.80 -5.00 -10.08
CA ALA A 134 15.68 -6.00 -10.65
C ALA A 134 15.90 -5.75 -12.14
N ARG A 135 17.15 -5.78 -12.60
CA ARG A 135 17.51 -5.52 -13.99
C ARG A 135 18.00 -6.79 -14.69
N GLU A 136 17.63 -6.97 -15.95
CA GLU A 136 18.19 -8.02 -16.81
C GLU A 136 19.72 -7.88 -16.85
N ALA A 137 20.44 -8.93 -16.42
CA ALA A 137 21.91 -8.97 -16.31
C ALA A 137 22.53 -7.85 -15.44
N GLY A 138 21.74 -7.19 -14.59
CA GLY A 138 22.17 -6.07 -13.75
C GLY A 138 22.02 -6.34 -12.25
N GLY A 139 21.87 -5.26 -11.48
CA GLY A 139 21.68 -5.32 -10.05
C GLY A 139 20.24 -5.66 -9.65
N HIS A 140 20.12 -6.02 -8.38
CA HIS A 140 18.86 -6.13 -7.67
C HIS A 140 18.97 -5.33 -6.38
N GLU A 141 17.93 -4.56 -6.07
CA GLU A 141 17.85 -3.81 -4.82
C GLU A 141 16.42 -3.77 -4.30
N ALA A 142 16.26 -3.81 -2.98
CA ALA A 142 14.98 -3.53 -2.34
C ALA A 142 15.14 -2.49 -1.23
N VAL A 143 14.31 -1.45 -1.29
CA VAL A 143 14.24 -0.37 -0.31
C VAL A 143 12.96 -0.53 0.51
N ARG A 144 13.12 -0.49 1.84
CA ARG A 144 12.02 -0.62 2.81
C ARG A 144 11.76 0.70 3.51
N VAL A 145 10.50 1.11 3.56
CA VAL A 145 10.08 2.37 4.18
C VAL A 145 8.92 2.10 5.16
N PRO A 146 9.17 2.18 6.49
CA PRO A 146 8.10 2.08 7.48
C PRO A 146 7.11 3.23 7.35
N PHE A 147 5.81 2.95 7.48
CA PHE A 147 4.75 3.97 7.46
C PHE A 147 3.51 3.53 8.27
N THR A 148 2.67 4.51 8.63
CA THR A 148 1.39 4.26 9.31
C THR A 148 0.23 4.39 8.34
N TRP A 149 -0.56 3.33 8.17
CA TRP A 149 -1.77 3.30 7.35
C TRP A 149 -3.02 3.75 8.12
N GLY A 150 -3.96 4.39 7.41
CA GLY A 150 -5.30 4.72 7.91
C GLY A 150 -5.46 6.14 8.47
N LYS A 151 -4.38 6.93 8.59
CA LYS A 151 -4.45 8.37 8.89
C LYS A 151 -3.39 9.13 8.10
N PRO A 152 -3.70 10.31 7.56
CA PRO A 152 -2.71 11.17 6.94
C PRO A 152 -1.59 11.53 7.93
N GLY A 153 -0.37 11.61 7.43
CA GLY A 153 0.80 11.84 8.27
C GLY A 153 1.97 12.44 7.51
N LYS A 154 3.09 12.65 8.20
CA LYS A 154 4.34 13.08 7.57
C LYS A 154 4.82 11.96 6.62
N PRO A 155 5.30 12.29 5.41
CA PRO A 155 5.92 11.31 4.54
C PRO A 155 7.12 10.64 5.23
N ALA A 156 7.32 9.36 4.94
CA ALA A 156 8.51 8.62 5.33
C ALA A 156 9.36 8.35 4.10
N THR A 157 10.69 8.37 4.26
CA THR A 157 11.64 8.22 3.16
C THR A 157 12.78 7.29 3.54
N ALA A 158 13.21 6.44 2.60
CA ALA A 158 14.49 5.75 2.64
C ALA A 158 15.21 5.91 1.30
N LYS A 159 16.51 5.64 1.26
CA LYS A 159 17.35 5.83 0.07
C LYS A 159 17.95 4.49 -0.35
N GLY A 160 17.82 4.15 -1.63
CA GLY A 160 18.59 3.08 -2.25
C GLY A 160 20.00 3.53 -2.68
N ALA A 161 20.82 2.56 -3.02
CA ALA A 161 22.24 2.70 -3.30
C ALA A 161 22.57 2.58 -4.79
N ALA A 162 21.83 1.78 -5.56
CA ALA A 162 22.24 1.41 -6.92
C ALA A 162 21.08 1.35 -7.93
N GLU A 163 20.04 0.55 -7.67
CA GLU A 163 18.93 0.36 -8.61
C GLU A 163 17.72 1.25 -8.25
N LEU A 164 17.71 1.81 -7.04
CA LEU A 164 16.69 2.75 -6.57
C LEU A 164 17.35 3.99 -5.94
N GLY A 165 16.77 5.16 -6.20
CA GLY A 165 17.12 6.39 -5.49
C GLY A 165 16.30 6.56 -4.20
N ALA A 166 15.84 7.78 -3.93
CA ALA A 166 14.99 8.05 -2.77
C ALA A 166 13.59 7.47 -2.97
N VAL A 167 13.14 6.63 -2.04
CA VAL A 167 11.79 6.09 -1.97
C VAL A 167 11.03 6.80 -0.86
N THR A 168 9.91 7.42 -1.18
CA THR A 168 9.06 8.13 -0.24
C THR A 168 7.64 7.59 -0.29
N VAL A 169 7.05 7.41 0.88
CA VAL A 169 5.64 7.01 1.06
C VAL A 169 4.91 8.06 1.87
N ALA A 170 3.70 8.43 1.43
CA ALA A 170 2.85 9.38 2.10
C ALA A 170 1.39 8.92 2.06
N VAL A 171 0.77 8.84 3.24
CA VAL A 171 -0.67 8.61 3.37
C VAL A 171 -1.38 9.96 3.31
N LYS A 172 -2.37 10.07 2.43
CA LYS A 172 -3.12 11.29 2.11
C LYS A 172 -4.55 11.24 2.59
#